data_AF-A0A263BRE1-F1
#
_entry.id   AF-A0A263BRE1-F1
#
_cell.length_a   1.000
_cell.length_b   1.000
_cell.length_c   1.000
_cell.angle_alpha   90.00
_cell.angle_beta   90.00
_cell.angle_gamma   90.00
#
_symmetry.space_group_name_H-M   'P 1'
#
loop_
_entity.id
_entity.type
_entity.pdbx_description
1 polymer ?
#
loop_
_entity_poly.entity_id
_entity_poly.type
_entity_poly.pdbx_seq_one_letter_code
_entity_poly.pdbx_strand_id
1 'polypeptide(L)'
;MDENAIKGGRGKRFGSEKVEEQLKNQLKESYNKVAKIRDKSPIQQWKINEMNLFVNELADLGQTKLLDLGAGPGLQSLYFQQLNIQVTAIDLSSEMVRLCKEKGISAHEMDLSNLQFENGTFDAVWSMNSLLHVPKKSLRPILKT
;
A
#
# COMPACT_ATOMS: atom_id res chain seq x y z
N MET A 1 43.46 -16.04 34.15
CA MET A 1 42.09 -16.47 34.47
C MET A 1 41.42 -15.29 35.14
N ASP A 2 40.49 -14.65 34.45
CA ASP A 2 39.27 -14.14 35.08
C ASP A 2 38.23 -13.92 33.97
N GLU A 3 37.23 -14.79 33.96
CA GLU A 3 36.07 -14.75 33.08
C GLU A 3 35.01 -13.90 33.76
N ASN A 4 34.61 -12.79 33.14
CA ASN A 4 33.36 -12.13 33.51
C ASN A 4 32.54 -11.78 32.27
N ALA A 5 31.41 -12.46 32.18
CA ALA A 5 30.39 -12.31 31.17
C ALA A 5 29.74 -10.93 31.24
N ILE A 6 29.56 -10.29 30.08
CA ILE A 6 28.53 -9.26 29.91
C ILE A 6 27.68 -9.62 28.68
N LYS A 7 26.55 -10.27 28.98
CA LYS A 7 25.39 -10.34 28.09
C LYS A 7 24.89 -8.91 27.84
N GLY A 8 24.92 -8.46 26.58
CA GLY A 8 24.41 -7.13 26.20
C GLY A 8 23.48 -7.20 24.98
N GLY A 9 22.19 -6.90 25.20
CA GLY A 9 21.39 -6.18 24.19
C GLY A 9 20.40 -6.96 23.32
N ARG A 10 19.40 -7.63 23.90
CA ARG A 10 18.15 -8.01 23.19
C ARG A 10 16.90 -7.18 23.57
N GLY A 11 17.06 -6.09 24.33
CA GLY A 11 15.94 -5.30 24.87
C GLY A 11 15.40 -4.17 23.98
N LYS A 12 16.13 -3.69 22.96
CA LYS A 12 15.73 -2.49 22.20
C LYS A 12 14.76 -2.74 21.03
N ARG A 13 14.75 -3.94 20.42
CA ARG A 13 13.91 -4.25 19.24
C ARG A 13 12.43 -4.45 19.59
N PHE A 14 12.15 -5.08 20.74
CA PHE A 14 10.79 -5.36 21.19
C PHE A 14 9.96 -4.09 21.45
N GLY A 15 10.59 -3.05 22.00
CA GLY A 15 9.93 -1.77 22.25
C GLY A 15 9.58 -1.01 20.97
N SER A 16 10.45 -1.06 19.96
CA SER A 16 10.21 -0.35 18.69
C SER A 16 9.13 -1.00 17.84
N GLU A 17 9.03 -2.33 17.81
CA GLU A 17 8.02 -3.06 17.04
C GLU A 17 6.61 -2.80 17.61
N LYS A 18 6.46 -2.78 18.94
CA LYS A 18 5.19 -2.48 19.59
C LYS A 18 4.71 -1.04 19.34
N VAL A 19 5.64 -0.08 19.28
CA VAL A 19 5.34 1.31 18.94
C VAL A 19 4.93 1.44 17.46
N GLU A 20 5.62 0.75 16.56
CA GLU A 20 5.27 0.73 15.14
C GLU A 20 3.87 0.15 14.90
N GLU A 21 3.55 -0.96 15.56
CA GLU A 21 2.23 -1.60 15.50
C GLU A 21 1.12 -0.67 16.02
N GLN A 22 1.38 0.05 17.11
CA GLN A 22 0.43 1.05 17.62
C GLN A 22 0.20 2.19 16.63
N LEU A 23 1.26 2.69 15.98
CA LEU A 23 1.13 3.75 14.97
C LEU A 23 0.34 3.27 13.75
N LYS A 24 0.57 2.04 13.28
CA LYS A 24 -0.19 1.42 12.19
C LYS A 24 -1.67 1.30 12.54
N ASN A 25 -1.99 0.84 13.75
CA ASN A 25 -3.38 0.74 14.20
C ASN A 25 -4.05 2.12 14.31
N GLN A 26 -3.36 3.13 14.82
CA GLN A 26 -3.90 4.51 14.85
C GLN A 26 -4.15 5.06 13.44
N LEU A 27 -3.24 4.79 12.49
CA LEU A 27 -3.38 5.17 11.10
C LEU A 27 -4.59 4.49 10.45
N LYS A 28 -4.71 3.17 10.63
CA LYS A 28 -5.85 2.37 10.17
C LYS A 28 -7.18 2.95 10.66
N GLU A 29 -7.30 3.20 11.95
CA GLU A 29 -8.52 3.77 12.54
C GLU A 29 -8.82 5.19 12.02
N SER A 30 -7.81 6.00 11.77
CA SER A 30 -7.98 7.34 11.20
C SER A 30 -8.56 7.26 9.78
N TYR A 31 -8.08 6.32 8.96
CA TYR A 31 -8.59 6.11 7.61
C TYR A 31 -9.98 5.48 7.58
N ASN A 32 -10.26 4.53 8.48
CA ASN A 32 -11.60 3.95 8.65
C ASN A 32 -12.66 5.05 8.84
N LYS A 33 -12.38 6.04 9.68
CA LYS A 33 -13.30 7.16 9.98
C LYS A 33 -13.61 8.06 8.79
N VAL A 34 -12.67 8.22 7.85
CA VAL A 34 -12.81 9.12 6.70
C VAL A 34 -13.11 8.39 5.39
N ALA A 35 -13.29 7.07 5.42
CA ALA A 35 -13.46 6.23 4.23
C ALA A 35 -14.57 6.75 3.28
N LYS A 36 -15.76 7.02 3.82
CA LYS A 36 -16.89 7.54 3.05
C LYS A 36 -16.66 8.94 2.45
N ILE A 37 -15.87 9.78 3.11
CA ILE A 37 -15.53 11.12 2.60
C ILE A 37 -14.55 10.98 1.43
N ARG A 38 -13.54 10.12 1.59
CA ARG A 38 -12.56 9.84 0.54
C ARG A 38 -13.20 9.18 -0.68
N ASP A 39 -14.18 8.31 -0.47
CA ASP A 39 -14.93 7.65 -1.55
C ASP A 39 -15.70 8.64 -2.44
N LYS A 40 -16.21 9.72 -1.84
CA LYS A 40 -16.93 10.79 -2.54
C LYS A 40 -16.01 11.85 -3.15
N SER A 41 -14.71 11.76 -2.91
CA SER A 41 -13.75 12.76 -3.37
C SER A 41 -13.33 12.42 -4.81
N PRO A 42 -13.63 13.27 -5.80
CA PRO A 42 -13.27 12.98 -7.19
C PRO A 42 -11.74 12.91 -7.35
N ILE A 43 -11.31 12.12 -8.33
CA ILE A 43 -9.91 12.08 -8.75
C ILE A 43 -9.58 13.43 -9.39
N GLN A 44 -8.53 14.08 -8.91
CA GLN A 44 -8.07 15.36 -9.44
C GLN A 44 -7.47 15.16 -10.83
N GLN A 45 -7.67 16.13 -11.74
CA GLN A 45 -7.29 15.99 -13.14
C GLN A 45 -5.81 15.64 -13.35
N TRP A 46 -4.90 16.25 -12.57
CA TRP A 46 -3.47 15.95 -12.69
C TRP A 46 -3.17 14.47 -12.37
N LYS A 47 -3.89 13.84 -11.44
CA LYS A 47 -3.73 12.40 -11.16
C LYS A 47 -4.19 11.55 -12.33
N ILE A 48 -5.27 11.95 -13.00
CA ILE A 48 -5.75 11.29 -14.22
C ILE A 48 -4.66 11.35 -15.29
N ASN A 49 -3.98 12.48 -15.44
CA ASN A 49 -2.88 12.62 -16.39
C ASN A 49 -1.73 11.66 -16.06
N GLU A 50 -1.31 11.57 -14.79
CA GLU A 50 -0.27 10.61 -14.36
C GLU A 50 -0.69 9.14 -14.59
N MET A 51 -1.95 8.80 -14.28
CA MET A 51 -2.47 7.45 -14.52
C MET A 51 -2.49 7.12 -16.02
N ASN A 52 -2.81 8.08 -16.89
CA ASN A 52 -2.78 7.87 -18.33
C ASN A 52 -1.37 7.66 -18.87
N LEU A 53 -0.40 8.44 -18.39
CA LEU A 53 1.01 8.23 -18.75
C LEU A 53 1.46 6.83 -18.34
N PHE A 54 1.14 6.42 -17.12
CA PHE A 54 1.46 5.09 -16.62
C PHE A 54 0.78 3.97 -17.44
N VAL A 55 -0.51 4.10 -17.77
CA VAL A 55 -1.21 3.10 -18.61
C VAL A 55 -0.60 2.99 -20.00
N ASN A 56 -0.18 4.10 -20.61
CA ASN A 56 0.50 4.06 -21.90
C ASN A 56 1.83 3.30 -21.82
N GLU A 57 2.62 3.53 -20.77
CA GLU A 57 3.86 2.78 -20.54
C GLU A 57 3.60 1.28 -20.36
N LEU A 58 2.57 0.89 -19.60
CA LEU A 58 2.18 -0.52 -19.45
C LEU A 58 1.76 -1.14 -20.79
N ALA A 59 1.02 -0.39 -21.61
CA ALA A 59 0.58 -0.85 -22.93
C ALA A 59 1.75 -1.10 -23.87
N ASP A 60 2.73 -0.20 -23.91
CA ASP A 60 3.96 -0.36 -24.72
C ASP A 60 4.78 -1.60 -24.31
N LEU A 61 4.71 -1.97 -23.02
CA LEU A 61 5.36 -3.16 -22.48
C LEU A 61 4.51 -4.44 -22.57
N GLY A 62 3.25 -4.35 -23.02
CA GLY A 62 2.31 -5.48 -23.03
C GLY A 62 1.94 -5.98 -21.63
N GLN A 63 2.06 -5.14 -20.61
CA GLN A 63 1.84 -5.46 -19.20
C GLN A 63 0.41 -5.12 -18.79
N THR A 64 -0.21 -5.96 -17.96
CA THR A 64 -1.63 -5.77 -17.57
C THR A 64 -1.93 -6.05 -16.10
N LYS A 65 -1.03 -6.68 -15.35
CA LYS A 65 -1.24 -7.01 -13.94
C LYS A 65 -0.66 -5.92 -13.03
N LEU A 66 -1.53 -5.19 -12.35
CA LEU A 66 -1.17 -4.06 -11.50
C LEU A 66 -1.46 -4.35 -10.03
N LEU A 67 -0.48 -4.06 -9.16
CA LEU A 67 -0.71 -3.94 -7.72
C LEU A 67 -0.86 -2.46 -7.34
N ASP A 68 -2.01 -2.08 -6.77
CA ASP A 68 -2.28 -0.74 -6.23
C ASP A 68 -2.06 -0.72 -4.71
N LEU A 69 -1.01 -0.03 -4.27
CA LEU A 69 -0.55 0.03 -2.88
C LEU A 69 -1.15 1.23 -2.14
N GLY A 70 -1.95 0.95 -1.11
CA GLY A 70 -2.69 1.98 -0.36
C GLY A 70 -3.78 2.58 -1.24
N ALA A 71 -4.59 1.71 -1.85
CA ALA A 71 -5.59 2.07 -2.85
C ALA A 71 -6.70 3.00 -2.32
N GLY A 72 -6.82 3.14 -0.99
CA GLY A 72 -7.90 3.87 -0.35
C GLY A 72 -9.26 3.30 -0.80
N PRO A 73 -10.24 4.14 -1.14
CA PRO A 73 -11.57 3.66 -1.51
C PRO A 73 -11.65 3.04 -2.92
N GLY A 74 -10.51 2.89 -3.62
CA GLY A 74 -10.44 2.19 -4.91
C GLY A 74 -10.82 3.03 -6.13
N LEU A 75 -10.81 4.36 -6.04
CA LEU A 75 -11.17 5.23 -7.18
C LEU A 75 -10.15 5.11 -8.34
N GLN A 76 -8.86 5.10 -8.03
CA GLN A 76 -7.80 4.94 -9.03
C GLN A 76 -7.77 3.50 -9.55
N SER A 77 -7.92 2.51 -8.66
CA SER A 77 -8.04 1.10 -9.05
C SER A 77 -9.22 0.86 -10.02
N LEU A 78 -10.37 1.49 -9.76
CA LEU A 78 -11.53 1.43 -10.66
C LEU A 78 -11.22 2.06 -12.02
N TYR A 79 -10.52 3.19 -12.03
CA TYR A 79 -10.09 3.85 -13.26
C TYR A 79 -9.21 2.93 -14.12
N PHE A 80 -8.19 2.30 -13.53
CA PHE A 80 -7.34 1.33 -14.21
C PHE A 80 -8.13 0.11 -14.71
N GLN A 81 -9.06 -0.42 -13.90
CA GLN A 81 -9.92 -1.54 -14.30
C GLN A 81 -10.79 -1.19 -15.52
N GLN A 82 -11.31 0.03 -15.60
CA GLN A 82 -12.07 0.53 -16.76
C GLN A 82 -11.23 0.65 -18.03
N LEU A 83 -9.90 0.69 -17.89
CA LEU A 83 -8.92 0.66 -18.98
C LEU A 83 -8.38 -0.76 -19.25
N ASN A 84 -9.07 -1.79 -18.77
CA ASN A 84 -8.73 -3.22 -18.93
C ASN A 84 -7.42 -3.65 -18.25
N ILE A 85 -6.93 -2.89 -17.26
CA ILE A 85 -5.84 -3.32 -16.40
C ILE A 85 -6.39 -4.26 -15.32
N GLN A 86 -5.71 -5.39 -15.09
CA GLN A 86 -6.03 -6.36 -14.05
C GLN A 86 -5.48 -5.87 -12.71
N VAL A 87 -6.32 -5.20 -11.93
CA VAL A 87 -5.89 -4.58 -10.66
C VAL A 87 -6.13 -5.51 -9.48
N THR A 88 -5.08 -5.68 -8.67
CA THR A 88 -5.20 -6.10 -7.28
C THR A 88 -4.86 -4.91 -6.39
N ALA A 89 -5.72 -4.60 -5.43
CA ALA A 89 -5.56 -3.47 -4.53
C ALA A 89 -5.24 -3.94 -3.11
N ILE A 90 -4.42 -3.18 -2.40
CA ILE A 90 -4.27 -3.35 -0.95
C ILE A 90 -4.40 -2.03 -0.21
N ASP A 91 -4.92 -2.09 1.01
CA ASP A 91 -4.94 -0.97 1.95
C ASP A 91 -4.89 -1.51 3.39
N LEU A 92 -4.39 -0.72 4.34
CA LEU A 92 -4.37 -1.10 5.75
C LEU A 92 -5.78 -0.97 6.38
N SER A 93 -6.63 -0.10 5.83
CA SER A 93 -7.98 0.17 6.32
C SER A 93 -8.99 -0.85 5.79
N SER A 94 -9.65 -1.54 6.71
CA SER A 94 -10.72 -2.49 6.41
C SER A 94 -11.89 -1.82 5.66
N GLU A 95 -12.23 -0.59 6.02
CA GLU A 95 -13.30 0.17 5.35
C GLU A 95 -12.91 0.59 3.93
N MET A 96 -11.65 0.94 3.68
CA MET A 96 -11.14 1.21 2.34
C MET A 96 -11.23 -0.03 1.45
N VAL A 97 -10.76 -1.17 1.96
CA VAL A 97 -10.84 -2.46 1.28
C VAL A 97 -12.28 -2.85 0.99
N ARG A 98 -13.20 -2.64 1.93
CA ARG A 98 -14.64 -2.88 1.72
C ARG A 98 -15.16 -2.07 0.53
N LEU A 99 -14.82 -0.78 0.45
CA LEU A 99 -15.24 0.10 -0.65
C LEU A 99 -14.61 -0.28 -2.00
N CYS A 100 -13.39 -0.80 -2.03
CA CYS A 100 -12.80 -1.38 -3.24
C CYS A 100 -13.61 -2.60 -3.72
N LYS A 101 -13.93 -3.51 -2.81
CA LYS A 101 -14.70 -4.73 -3.13
C LYS A 101 -16.09 -4.40 -3.65
N GLU A 102 -16.75 -3.38 -3.10
CA GLU A 102 -18.06 -2.89 -3.60
C GLU A 102 -18.00 -2.38 -5.05
N LYS A 103 -16.82 -1.96 -5.53
CA LYS A 103 -16.56 -1.57 -6.93
C LYS A 103 -16.11 -2.75 -7.81
N GLY A 104 -16.11 -3.96 -7.28
CA GLY A 104 -15.68 -5.17 -7.99
C GLY A 104 -14.17 -5.36 -8.09
N ILE A 105 -13.37 -4.59 -7.34
CA ILE A 105 -11.91 -4.69 -7.36
C ILE A 105 -11.46 -5.85 -6.46
N SER A 106 -10.51 -6.66 -6.92
CA SER A 106 -9.81 -7.62 -6.06
C SER A 106 -8.99 -6.87 -5.01
N ALA A 107 -9.41 -6.89 -3.75
CA ALA A 107 -8.81 -6.07 -2.72
C ALA A 107 -8.56 -6.81 -1.40
N HIS A 108 -7.41 -6.52 -0.77
CA HIS A 108 -6.98 -7.16 0.47
C HIS A 108 -6.59 -6.14 1.53
N GLU A 109 -6.96 -6.43 2.79
CA GLU A 109 -6.42 -5.70 3.92
C GLU A 109 -5.00 -6.18 4.19
N MET A 110 -4.01 -5.31 3.98
CA MET A 110 -2.61 -5.70 4.04
C MET A 110 -1.70 -4.53 4.40
N ASP A 111 -0.63 -4.83 5.11
CA ASP A 111 0.43 -3.89 5.42
C ASP A 111 1.46 -3.84 4.28
N LEU A 112 1.78 -2.63 3.82
CA LEU A 112 2.79 -2.38 2.77
C LEU A 112 4.18 -2.93 3.12
N SER A 113 4.49 -3.05 4.41
CA SER A 113 5.77 -3.61 4.88
C SER A 113 5.80 -5.14 4.93
N ASN A 114 4.67 -5.80 4.68
CA ASN A 114 4.54 -7.26 4.71
C ASN A 114 3.55 -7.74 3.63
N LEU A 115 3.98 -7.67 2.38
CA LEU A 115 3.20 -8.15 1.24
C LEU A 115 3.14 -9.68 1.24
N GLN A 116 1.95 -10.22 1.08
CA GLN A 116 1.69 -11.67 1.07
C GLN A 116 1.48 -12.22 -0.34
N PHE A 117 2.24 -11.70 -1.31
CA PHE A 117 2.20 -12.10 -2.71
C PHE A 117 3.51 -12.79 -3.09
N GLU A 118 3.45 -13.70 -4.06
CA GLU A 118 4.65 -14.30 -4.62
C GLU A 118 5.43 -13.28 -5.46
N ASN A 119 6.75 -13.43 -5.52
CA ASN A 119 7.57 -12.57 -6.38
C ASN A 119 7.19 -12.74 -7.85
N GLY A 120 7.14 -11.64 -8.60
CA GLY A 120 6.75 -11.66 -10.01
C GLY A 120 5.25 -11.86 -10.27
N THR A 121 4.39 -11.76 -9.25
CA THR A 121 2.92 -11.85 -9.42
C THR A 121 2.37 -10.72 -10.30
N PHE A 122 2.96 -9.52 -10.19
CA PHE A 122 2.50 -8.31 -10.85
C PHE A 122 3.55 -7.79 -11.83
N ASP A 123 3.07 -7.22 -12.92
CA ASP A 123 3.91 -6.60 -13.94
C ASP A 123 4.39 -5.21 -13.49
N ALA A 124 3.53 -4.50 -12.73
CA ALA A 124 3.79 -3.16 -12.24
C ALA A 124 3.11 -2.89 -10.90
N VAL A 125 3.57 -1.80 -10.27
CA VAL A 125 3.06 -1.31 -8.99
C VAL A 125 2.69 0.16 -9.11
N TRP A 126 1.49 0.51 -8.66
CA TRP A 126 1.06 1.89 -8.49
C TRP A 126 0.95 2.23 -7.01
N SER A 127 1.44 3.40 -6.60
CA SER A 127 1.24 3.90 -5.24
C SER A 127 1.19 5.42 -5.24
N MET A 128 0.03 5.99 -4.94
CA MET A 128 -0.21 7.42 -5.01
C MET A 128 -0.69 7.96 -3.67
N ASN A 129 0.10 8.83 -3.05
CA ASN A 129 -0.12 9.40 -1.71
C ASN A 129 -0.12 8.38 -0.55
N SER A 130 0.37 7.16 -0.74
CA SER A 130 0.38 6.11 0.30
C SER A 130 1.71 6.05 1.07
N LEU A 131 2.84 6.30 0.39
CA LEU A 131 4.18 6.21 0.98
C LEU A 131 4.54 7.38 1.90
N LEU A 132 3.74 8.45 1.93
CA LEU A 132 3.94 9.63 2.78
C LEU A 132 3.90 9.30 4.28
N HIS A 133 3.23 8.22 4.65
CA HIS A 133 3.06 7.77 6.04
C HIS A 133 4.07 6.69 6.46
N VAL A 134 4.90 6.23 5.53
CA VAL A 134 5.98 5.28 5.80
C VAL A 134 7.17 6.07 6.35
N PRO A 135 7.72 5.71 7.52
CA PRO A 135 8.93 6.34 8.02
C PRO A 135 10.06 6.24 7.00
N LYS A 136 10.80 7.34 6.77
CA LYS A 136 11.87 7.41 5.75
C LYS A 136 12.88 6.25 5.81
N LYS A 137 13.18 5.76 7.02
CA LYS A 137 14.07 4.61 7.26
C LYS A 137 13.53 3.28 6.71
N SER A 138 12.21 3.14 6.62
CA SER A 138 11.51 1.94 6.15
C SER A 138 11.25 1.96 4.64
N LEU A 139 11.42 3.12 3.99
CA LEU A 139 11.18 3.28 2.55
C LEU A 139 12.15 2.47 1.68
N ARG A 140 13.45 2.47 2.02
CA ARG A 140 14.45 1.71 1.26
C ARG A 140 14.17 0.20 1.26
N PRO A 141 13.91 -0.45 2.42
CA PRO A 141 13.50 -1.85 2.43
C PRO A 141 12.26 -2.17 1.59
N ILE A 142 11.28 -1.27 1.52
CA ILE A 142 10.03 -1.46 0.77
C ILE A 142 10.24 -1.38 -0.75
N LEU A 143 11.20 -0.58 -1.22
CA LEU A 143 11.43 -0.33 -2.65
C LEU A 143 12.57 -1.17 -3.25
N LYS A 144 13.04 -2.22 -2.55
CA LYS A 144 14.08 -3.10 -3.11
C LYS A 144 13.47 -4.06 -4.12
N THR A 145 13.97 -3.96 -5.35
CA THR A 145 13.82 -4.92 -6.45
C THR A 145 14.85 -6.02 -6.35
#